data_AF-A0A1D3K5X7-F1
#
_entry.id   AF-A0A1D3K5X7-F1
#
_cell.length_a   1.000
_cell.length_b   1.000
_cell.length_c   1.000
_cell.angle_alpha   90.00
_cell.angle_beta   90.00
_cell.angle_gamma   90.00
#
_symmetry.space_group_name_H-M   'P 1'
#
loop_
_entity.id
_entity.type
_entity.pdbx_description
1 polymer ?
#
loop_
_entity_poly.entity_id
_entity_poly.type
_entity_poly.pdbx_seq_one_letter_code
_entity_poly.pdbx_strand_id
1 'polypeptide(L)'
;MQNGIEYTSSCSLFNVLQGKMFVRKMGGVSFFPIAPKTLDPTIVFYNAIKPAMRDNGFSGKKFPLKYDNGSGAPEAININIHTYSAKVVVLLVSKLIVQREGVAPSLLVLQDMESHPGLHNLVKAVCSVICFGHGRSDYKSFSPKVYPVAVYEKSLGEDSISDVVAVEALTRHRNPRARIIEDTLKKNIDHQVDENSILIDRQGIFARYAYEFGDERNNERKMESVHCLFEVGLALFEIFSNDKYRDLNKSELDFIKILIFSPDIVFIKSVTAYKTWILIADEFKLKRLFETAVELSVAEPATCVHPPMKKEWSPMRAWTMSIVSTLLLGVATYFSPELYKEYIDSKERVEILSPKDGASLSAPSGEVILSWTEVKKQAESIVMVEKLSGDGKWLPAAHAAGRYVTQDNKMVFEVVELGAFRWRVSIEDSRDSEIGNSKWHFFSIISKDREVSK
;
A
#
# COMPACT_ATOMS: atom_id res chain seq x y z
N MET A 1 7.97 -1.21 -17.29
CA MET A 1 7.35 0.13 -17.40
C MET A 1 8.45 1.19 -17.41
N GLN A 2 8.52 1.99 -18.48
CA GLN A 2 9.45 3.12 -18.66
C GLN A 2 8.95 4.33 -17.85
N ASN A 3 9.85 4.91 -17.05
CA ASN A 3 9.76 6.22 -16.37
C ASN A 3 8.43 6.53 -15.66
N GLY A 4 8.16 5.84 -14.54
CA GLY A 4 7.05 6.18 -13.66
C GLY A 4 7.30 7.51 -12.94
N ILE A 5 6.38 8.47 -13.12
CA ILE A 5 6.33 9.73 -12.36
C ILE A 5 6.20 9.40 -10.87
N GLU A 6 6.96 10.08 -10.03
CA GLU A 6 6.90 9.91 -8.59
C GLU A 6 5.72 10.71 -8.01
N TYR A 7 4.56 10.07 -7.91
CA TYR A 7 3.31 10.72 -7.48
C TYR A 7 3.33 11.18 -6.01
N THR A 8 4.25 10.65 -5.20
CA THR A 8 4.24 10.79 -3.75
C THR A 8 5.08 11.94 -3.21
N SER A 9 5.95 12.55 -4.00
CA SER A 9 6.95 13.53 -3.52
C SER A 9 6.93 14.87 -4.25
N SER A 10 6.33 14.99 -5.45
CA SER A 10 6.42 16.25 -6.22
C SER A 10 5.35 16.47 -7.32
N CYS A 11 4.28 15.68 -7.36
CA CYS A 11 3.34 15.73 -8.49
C CYS A 11 2.21 16.77 -8.27
N SER A 12 2.12 17.77 -9.15
CA SER A 12 1.03 18.77 -9.12
C SER A 12 -0.36 18.21 -9.43
N LEU A 13 -0.46 16.94 -9.84
CA LEU A 13 -1.71 16.29 -10.22
C LEU A 13 -2.53 15.79 -9.03
N PHE A 14 -1.88 15.46 -7.90
CA PHE A 14 -2.56 14.82 -6.76
C PHE A 14 -2.10 15.39 -5.43
N ASN A 15 -3.06 15.56 -4.51
CA ASN A 15 -2.78 15.65 -3.08
C ASN A 15 -2.74 14.23 -2.51
N VAL A 16 -1.73 13.92 -1.72
CA VAL A 16 -1.54 12.57 -1.16
C VAL A 16 -2.17 12.50 0.23
N LEU A 17 -3.22 11.71 0.38
CA LEU A 17 -3.93 11.49 1.65
C LEU A 17 -3.59 10.10 2.21
N GLN A 18 -3.47 10.00 3.55
CA GLN A 18 -3.19 8.73 4.22
C GLN A 18 -4.41 7.80 4.22
N GLY A 19 -4.19 6.49 4.02
CA GLY A 19 -5.22 5.46 3.96
C GLY A 19 -5.87 5.04 5.28
N LYS A 20 -5.91 5.88 6.32
CA LYS A 20 -6.49 5.51 7.63
C LYS A 20 -7.96 5.04 7.51
N MET A 21 -8.72 5.67 6.62
CA MET A 21 -10.11 5.28 6.35
C MET A 21 -10.21 3.93 5.63
N PHE A 22 -9.26 3.62 4.73
CA PHE A 22 -9.21 2.33 4.04
C PHE A 22 -9.02 1.17 5.02
N VAL A 23 -8.09 1.32 5.98
CA VAL A 23 -7.82 0.28 6.99
C VAL A 23 -9.06 -0.01 7.86
N ARG A 24 -9.82 1.03 8.20
CA ARG A 24 -11.08 0.86 8.97
C ARG A 24 -12.12 0.04 8.20
N LYS A 25 -12.16 0.13 6.88
CA LYS A 25 -13.12 -0.60 6.03
C LYS A 25 -12.80 -2.08 5.86
N MET A 26 -11.53 -2.47 5.89
CA MET A 26 -11.14 -3.89 5.82
C MET A 26 -11.71 -4.71 7.00
N GLY A 27 -11.89 -4.07 8.16
CA GLY A 27 -12.46 -4.70 9.35
C GLY A 27 -11.43 -5.48 10.17
N GLY A 28 -11.46 -5.31 11.48
CA GLY A 28 -10.71 -6.13 12.43
C GLY A 28 -9.19 -5.92 12.48
N VAL A 29 -8.64 -4.93 11.77
CA VAL A 29 -7.20 -4.63 11.72
C VAL A 29 -6.90 -3.32 12.46
N SER A 30 -5.92 -3.32 13.36
CA SER A 30 -5.46 -2.15 14.10
C SER A 30 -4.25 -1.44 13.46
N PHE A 31 -3.40 -2.18 12.78
CA PHE A 31 -2.19 -1.68 12.13
C PHE A 31 -2.00 -2.37 10.77
N PHE A 32 -1.78 -1.56 9.74
CA PHE A 32 -1.64 -2.03 8.36
C PHE A 32 -0.63 -1.15 7.61
N PRO A 33 0.67 -1.48 7.67
CA PRO A 33 1.74 -0.62 7.16
C PRO A 33 1.74 -0.52 5.62
N ILE A 34 1.13 -1.49 4.95
CA ILE A 34 0.96 -1.52 3.49
C ILE A 34 -0.36 -0.86 3.04
N ALA A 35 -0.99 -0.04 3.89
CA ALA A 35 -2.22 0.66 3.53
C ALA A 35 -1.99 1.55 2.31
N PRO A 36 -2.94 1.58 1.35
CA PRO A 36 -2.80 2.44 0.19
C PRO A 36 -2.82 3.91 0.62
N LYS A 37 -2.12 4.74 -0.14
CA LYS A 37 -2.30 6.20 -0.10
C LYS A 37 -3.39 6.57 -1.11
N THR A 38 -4.31 7.44 -0.73
CA THR A 38 -5.30 7.99 -1.65
C THR A 38 -4.70 9.18 -2.41
N LEU A 39 -4.79 9.14 -3.73
CA LEU A 39 -4.37 10.23 -4.61
C LEU A 39 -5.61 11.09 -4.93
N ASP A 40 -5.76 12.20 -4.21
CA ASP A 40 -6.88 13.13 -4.40
C ASP A 40 -6.58 14.09 -5.57
N PRO A 41 -7.35 14.07 -6.68
CA PRO A 41 -6.99 14.83 -7.87
C PRO A 41 -7.09 16.35 -7.69
N THR A 42 -6.08 17.08 -8.16
CA THR A 42 -6.05 18.54 -8.16
C THR A 42 -6.73 19.13 -9.40
N ILE A 43 -6.85 20.46 -9.43
CA ILE A 43 -7.32 21.18 -10.63
C ILE A 43 -6.48 20.91 -11.88
N VAL A 44 -5.17 20.63 -11.71
CA VAL A 44 -4.27 20.33 -12.83
C VAL A 44 -4.65 19.00 -13.46
N PHE A 45 -4.97 17.99 -12.64
CA PHE A 45 -5.47 16.71 -13.12
C PHE A 45 -6.79 16.87 -13.88
N TYR A 46 -7.77 17.58 -13.29
CA TYR A 46 -9.07 17.78 -13.94
C TYR A 46 -8.94 18.54 -15.26
N ASN A 47 -8.04 19.53 -15.35
CA ASN A 47 -7.75 20.21 -16.60
C ASN A 47 -7.15 19.27 -17.65
N ALA A 48 -6.31 18.32 -17.25
CA ALA A 48 -5.70 17.34 -18.16
C ALA A 48 -6.73 16.34 -18.72
N ILE A 49 -7.70 15.89 -17.90
CA ILE A 49 -8.75 14.94 -18.36
C ILE A 49 -9.98 15.63 -18.98
N LYS A 50 -10.10 16.96 -18.88
CA LYS A 50 -11.25 17.73 -19.35
C LYS A 50 -11.63 17.49 -20.83
N PRO A 51 -10.69 17.38 -21.78
CA PRO A 51 -11.03 17.05 -23.17
C PRO A 51 -11.73 15.68 -23.26
N ALA A 52 -11.15 14.66 -22.62
CA ALA A 52 -11.74 13.31 -22.58
C ALA A 52 -13.10 13.30 -21.88
N MET A 53 -13.30 14.10 -20.82
CA MET A 53 -14.62 14.24 -20.18
C MET A 53 -15.66 14.76 -21.17
N ARG A 54 -15.38 15.89 -21.84
CA ARG A 54 -16.30 16.51 -22.80
C ARG A 54 -16.62 15.58 -23.97
N ASP A 55 -15.59 14.96 -24.55
CA ASP A 55 -15.71 14.14 -25.75
C ASP A 55 -16.45 12.81 -25.48
N ASN A 56 -16.61 12.42 -24.22
CA ASN A 56 -17.26 11.18 -23.80
C ASN A 56 -18.52 11.40 -22.93
N GLY A 57 -19.14 12.58 -22.98
CA GLY A 57 -20.44 12.82 -22.32
C GLY A 57 -20.39 13.01 -20.80
N PHE A 58 -19.22 13.34 -20.25
CA PHE A 58 -19.07 13.65 -18.82
C PHE A 58 -19.11 15.15 -18.54
N SER A 59 -19.77 15.51 -17.45
CA SER A 59 -19.84 16.87 -16.92
C SER A 59 -19.57 16.90 -15.41
N GLY A 60 -19.20 18.07 -14.90
CA GLY A 60 -18.81 18.26 -13.50
C GLY A 60 -17.43 18.90 -13.37
N LYS A 61 -17.10 19.35 -12.15
CA LYS A 61 -15.80 19.98 -11.83
C LYS A 61 -14.83 19.04 -11.12
N LYS A 62 -15.35 18.02 -10.44
CA LYS A 62 -14.62 17.03 -9.65
C LYS A 62 -15.43 15.75 -9.54
N PHE A 63 -14.80 14.64 -9.15
CA PHE A 63 -15.53 13.42 -8.83
C PHE A 63 -16.49 13.63 -7.63
N PRO A 64 -17.68 13.00 -7.62
CA PRO A 64 -18.26 12.21 -8.71
C PRO A 64 -18.69 13.09 -9.91
N LEU A 65 -18.42 12.60 -11.12
CA LEU A 65 -18.82 13.23 -12.39
C LEU A 65 -20.23 12.78 -12.79
N LYS A 66 -20.93 13.62 -13.55
CA LYS A 66 -22.21 13.26 -14.18
C LYS A 66 -21.94 12.72 -15.57
N TYR A 67 -22.48 11.54 -15.88
CA TYR A 67 -22.33 10.88 -17.17
C TYR A 67 -23.69 10.82 -17.87
N ASP A 68 -23.78 11.47 -19.03
CA ASP A 68 -24.93 11.34 -19.90
C ASP A 68 -24.63 10.28 -20.97
N ASN A 69 -25.24 9.11 -20.81
CA ASN A 69 -25.11 7.99 -21.73
C ASN A 69 -26.26 7.93 -22.75
N GLY A 70 -27.10 8.97 -22.84
CA GLY A 70 -28.25 9.04 -23.74
C GLY A 70 -29.43 8.16 -23.34
N SER A 71 -29.39 7.47 -22.19
CA SER A 71 -30.45 6.54 -21.74
C SER A 71 -31.40 7.12 -20.68
N GLY A 72 -31.27 8.40 -20.34
CA GLY A 72 -32.17 9.06 -19.38
C GLY A 72 -31.44 10.04 -18.46
N ALA A 73 -31.69 9.95 -17.15
CA ALA A 73 -31.08 10.82 -16.16
C ALA A 73 -29.55 10.60 -16.09
N PRO A 74 -28.74 11.68 -15.98
CA PRO A 74 -27.29 11.54 -15.88
C PRO A 74 -26.87 10.70 -14.67
N GLU A 75 -26.00 9.74 -14.90
CA GLU A 75 -25.49 8.82 -13.89
C GLU A 75 -24.32 9.45 -13.14
N ALA A 76 -24.18 9.19 -11.84
CA ALA A 76 -23.03 9.67 -11.07
C ALA A 76 -21.90 8.62 -11.10
N ILE A 77 -20.74 9.00 -11.63
CA ILE A 77 -19.54 8.16 -11.72
C ILE A 77 -18.47 8.72 -10.79
N ASN A 78 -18.03 7.92 -9.83
CA ASN A 78 -16.92 8.26 -8.95
C ASN A 78 -15.68 7.44 -9.30
N ILE A 79 -14.50 8.04 -9.21
CA ILE A 79 -13.22 7.35 -9.40
C ILE A 79 -12.35 7.63 -8.17
N ASN A 80 -12.09 6.60 -7.37
CA ASN A 80 -11.11 6.67 -6.29
C ASN A 80 -9.78 6.10 -6.79
N ILE A 81 -8.69 6.80 -6.47
CA ILE A 81 -7.35 6.47 -6.94
C ILE A 81 -6.51 6.11 -5.73
N HIS A 82 -6.05 4.87 -5.67
CA HIS A 82 -5.21 4.37 -4.61
C HIS A 82 -3.85 3.98 -5.16
N THR A 83 -2.79 4.31 -4.43
CA THR A 83 -1.43 3.85 -4.74
C THR A 83 -0.88 3.00 -3.60
N TYR A 84 -0.32 1.85 -3.96
CA TYR A 84 0.37 0.92 -3.07
C TYR A 84 1.86 0.95 -3.36
N SER A 85 2.65 1.28 -2.33
CA SER A 85 4.11 1.49 -2.39
C SER A 85 4.55 2.16 -3.72
N ALA A 86 5.79 2.01 -4.17
CA ALA A 86 6.29 2.81 -5.29
C ALA A 86 5.91 2.24 -6.68
N LYS A 87 4.62 2.29 -7.06
CA LYS A 87 4.07 2.45 -8.45
C LYS A 87 2.87 1.55 -8.82
N VAL A 88 2.27 0.79 -7.92
CA VAL A 88 0.98 0.13 -8.23
C VAL A 88 -0.15 1.10 -7.95
N VAL A 89 -0.89 1.46 -9.00
CA VAL A 89 -2.07 2.31 -8.91
C VAL A 89 -3.30 1.48 -9.21
N VAL A 90 -4.28 1.53 -8.31
CA VAL A 90 -5.59 0.90 -8.48
C VAL A 90 -6.65 1.99 -8.60
N LEU A 91 -7.52 1.84 -9.61
CA LEU A 91 -8.65 2.73 -9.84
C LEU A 91 -9.93 1.99 -9.47
N LEU A 92 -10.62 2.48 -8.45
CA LEU A 92 -11.98 2.07 -8.16
C LEU A 92 -12.95 2.98 -8.90
N VAL A 93 -13.57 2.46 -9.95
CA VAL A 93 -14.59 3.16 -10.73
C VAL A 93 -15.96 2.68 -10.26
N SER A 94 -16.66 3.52 -9.51
CA SER A 94 -18.00 3.19 -9.02
C SER A 94 -19.07 3.97 -9.75
N LYS A 95 -20.07 3.24 -10.21
CA LYS A 95 -21.31 3.78 -10.75
C LYS A 95 -22.33 3.83 -9.63
N LEU A 96 -22.84 5.02 -9.30
CA LEU A 96 -23.86 5.15 -8.27
C LEU A 96 -25.17 4.56 -8.80
N ILE A 97 -25.59 3.44 -8.20
CA ILE A 97 -26.92 2.79 -8.25
C ILE A 97 -27.58 2.78 -9.64
N VAL A 98 -27.55 1.62 -10.30
CA VAL A 98 -28.35 1.37 -11.50
C VAL A 98 -29.59 0.59 -11.09
N GLN A 99 -30.71 1.29 -10.83
CA GLN A 99 -32.01 0.63 -10.90
C GLN A 99 -32.26 0.29 -12.38
N ARG A 100 -32.27 -0.99 -12.72
CA ARG A 100 -32.66 -1.47 -14.04
C ARG A 100 -33.55 -2.69 -13.94
N GLU A 101 -34.67 -2.62 -14.62
CA GLU A 101 -35.46 -3.79 -14.99
C GLU A 101 -34.69 -4.57 -16.08
N GLY A 102 -34.40 -5.86 -15.89
CA GLY A 102 -33.71 -6.65 -16.92
C GLY A 102 -33.25 -8.06 -16.51
N VAL A 103 -33.06 -8.91 -17.53
CA VAL A 103 -32.69 -10.35 -17.43
C VAL A 103 -31.17 -10.54 -17.25
N ALA A 104 -30.74 -11.64 -16.63
CA ALA A 104 -29.35 -12.07 -16.40
C ALA A 104 -28.30 -11.79 -17.51
N PRO A 105 -28.56 -11.98 -18.83
CA PRO A 105 -27.59 -11.64 -19.89
C PRO A 105 -27.19 -10.15 -19.93
N SER A 106 -28.01 -9.27 -19.36
CA SER A 106 -27.69 -7.86 -19.20
C SER A 106 -26.57 -7.61 -18.17
N LEU A 107 -26.39 -8.48 -17.18
CA LEU A 107 -25.38 -8.30 -16.12
C LEU A 107 -23.95 -8.42 -16.67
N LEU A 108 -23.69 -9.39 -17.55
CA LEU A 108 -22.37 -9.55 -18.17
C LEU A 108 -22.01 -8.34 -19.04
N VAL A 109 -22.98 -7.79 -19.76
CA VAL A 109 -22.80 -6.57 -20.57
C VAL A 109 -22.59 -5.35 -19.67
N LEU A 110 -23.28 -5.27 -18.53
CA LEU A 110 -23.11 -4.18 -17.57
C LEU A 110 -21.71 -4.18 -16.93
N GLN A 111 -21.16 -5.37 -16.65
CA GLN A 111 -19.82 -5.52 -16.06
C GLN A 111 -18.68 -5.30 -17.07
N ASP A 112 -18.96 -5.47 -18.37
CA ASP A 112 -17.98 -5.28 -19.41
C ASP A 112 -17.74 -3.78 -19.69
N MET A 113 -16.59 -3.27 -19.27
CA MET A 113 -16.21 -1.87 -19.49
C MET A 113 -16.15 -1.50 -20.99
N GLU A 114 -15.84 -2.44 -21.89
CA GLU A 114 -15.82 -2.17 -23.33
C GLU A 114 -17.20 -1.87 -23.91
N SER A 115 -18.23 -2.43 -23.29
CA SER A 115 -19.64 -2.15 -23.60
C SER A 115 -20.07 -0.72 -23.18
N HIS A 116 -19.22 0.03 -22.45
CA HIS A 116 -19.45 1.43 -22.03
C HIS A 116 -18.36 2.35 -22.59
N PRO A 117 -18.36 2.66 -23.89
CA PRO A 117 -17.22 3.30 -24.58
C PRO A 117 -16.84 4.66 -23.99
N GLY A 118 -17.83 5.47 -23.57
CA GLY A 118 -17.56 6.76 -22.94
C GLY A 118 -16.79 6.62 -21.63
N LEU A 119 -17.25 5.74 -20.75
CA LEU A 119 -16.59 5.43 -19.48
C LEU A 119 -15.21 4.81 -19.70
N HIS A 120 -15.10 3.85 -20.62
CA HIS A 120 -13.84 3.22 -20.96
C HIS A 120 -12.78 4.25 -21.40
N ASN A 121 -13.16 5.16 -22.31
CA ASN A 121 -12.27 6.21 -22.79
C ASN A 121 -11.86 7.19 -21.69
N LEU A 122 -12.77 7.54 -20.77
CA LEU A 122 -12.44 8.37 -19.61
C LEU A 122 -11.43 7.68 -18.71
N VAL A 123 -11.64 6.39 -18.39
CA VAL A 123 -10.71 5.61 -17.55
C VAL A 123 -9.34 5.51 -18.21
N LYS A 124 -9.28 5.26 -19.53
CA LYS A 124 -8.01 5.29 -20.29
C LYS A 124 -7.30 6.65 -20.20
N ALA A 125 -8.05 7.75 -20.32
CA ALA A 125 -7.50 9.09 -20.18
C ALA A 125 -6.95 9.34 -18.76
N VAL A 126 -7.67 8.89 -17.72
CA VAL A 126 -7.21 8.93 -16.32
C VAL A 126 -5.90 8.15 -16.16
N CYS A 127 -5.84 6.90 -16.64
CA CYS A 127 -4.62 6.08 -16.61
C CYS A 127 -3.46 6.76 -17.34
N SER A 128 -3.72 7.36 -18.52
CA SER A 128 -2.70 8.07 -19.30
C SER A 128 -2.15 9.29 -18.55
N VAL A 129 -3.03 10.09 -17.93
CA VAL A 129 -2.61 11.27 -17.13
C VAL A 129 -1.81 10.84 -15.91
N ILE A 130 -2.19 9.73 -15.27
CA ILE A 130 -1.37 9.15 -14.20
C ILE A 130 -0.01 8.80 -14.79
N CYS A 131 0.09 7.87 -15.75
CA CYS A 131 1.36 7.33 -16.20
C CYS A 131 2.29 8.32 -16.91
N PHE A 132 1.77 9.33 -17.62
CA PHE A 132 2.57 10.23 -18.47
C PHE A 132 2.44 11.71 -18.12
N GLY A 133 1.63 12.05 -17.12
CA GLY A 133 1.35 13.44 -16.75
C GLY A 133 0.54 14.19 -17.79
N HIS A 134 0.64 15.52 -17.78
CA HIS A 134 -0.14 16.42 -18.64
C HIS A 134 0.38 16.53 -20.10
N GLY A 135 1.43 15.77 -20.47
CA GLY A 135 2.26 16.06 -21.65
C GLY A 135 2.16 15.08 -22.84
N ARG A 136 1.44 13.96 -22.74
CA ARG A 136 1.32 12.97 -23.83
C ARG A 136 -0.10 12.42 -23.92
N SER A 137 -0.72 12.56 -25.09
CA SER A 137 -2.18 12.47 -25.28
C SER A 137 -2.68 11.23 -26.02
N ASP A 138 -1.87 10.20 -26.25
CA ASP A 138 -2.39 8.96 -26.86
C ASP A 138 -2.87 7.94 -25.82
N TYR A 139 -3.90 8.34 -25.07
CA TYR A 139 -4.56 7.47 -24.11
C TYR A 139 -5.28 6.29 -24.78
N LYS A 140 -5.45 6.29 -26.12
CA LYS A 140 -6.12 5.20 -26.84
C LYS A 140 -5.36 3.88 -26.73
N SER A 141 -4.03 3.97 -26.57
CA SER A 141 -3.14 2.83 -26.37
C SER A 141 -3.25 2.17 -24.99
N PHE A 142 -3.83 2.86 -23.99
CA PHE A 142 -4.00 2.30 -22.65
C PHE A 142 -5.10 1.24 -22.63
N SER A 143 -4.84 0.12 -21.98
CA SER A 143 -5.82 -0.95 -21.77
C SER A 143 -5.68 -1.50 -20.35
N PRO A 144 -6.26 -0.82 -19.35
CA PRO A 144 -6.19 -1.28 -17.96
C PRO A 144 -6.92 -2.62 -17.81
N LYS A 145 -6.38 -3.51 -16.99
CA LYS A 145 -7.06 -4.75 -16.65
C LYS A 145 -8.23 -4.45 -15.72
N VAL A 146 -9.41 -4.96 -16.07
CA VAL A 146 -10.66 -4.73 -15.33
C VAL A 146 -11.00 -5.94 -14.49
N TYR A 147 -11.39 -5.69 -13.24
CA TYR A 147 -11.92 -6.68 -12.31
C TYR A 147 -13.33 -6.24 -11.90
N PRO A 148 -14.39 -6.87 -12.43
CA PRO A 148 -15.75 -6.48 -12.10
C PRO A 148 -16.07 -6.72 -10.62
N VAL A 149 -16.83 -5.77 -10.07
CA VAL A 149 -17.47 -5.87 -8.77
C VAL A 149 -18.94 -5.56 -8.99
N ALA A 150 -19.80 -6.55 -8.80
CA ALA A 150 -21.22 -6.41 -9.04
C ALA A 150 -22.02 -6.89 -7.83
N VAL A 151 -23.08 -6.17 -7.53
CA VAL A 151 -24.05 -6.50 -6.49
C VAL A 151 -25.41 -6.60 -7.16
N TYR A 152 -26.08 -7.73 -6.96
CA TYR A 152 -27.47 -7.91 -7.30
C TYR A 152 -28.31 -7.83 -6.02
N GLU A 153 -29.23 -6.90 -6.01
CA GLU A 153 -30.17 -6.71 -4.92
C GLU A 153 -31.56 -7.10 -5.39
N LYS A 154 -32.12 -8.13 -4.76
CA LYS A 154 -33.47 -8.64 -5.07
C LYS A 154 -34.52 -7.71 -4.50
N SER A 155 -35.49 -7.29 -5.33
CA SER A 155 -36.69 -6.59 -4.83
C SER A 155 -37.65 -7.58 -4.16
N LEU A 156 -38.51 -7.06 -3.28
CA LEU A 156 -39.49 -7.90 -2.58
C LEU A 156 -40.42 -8.60 -3.59
N GLY A 157 -40.46 -9.93 -3.56
CA GLY A 157 -41.29 -10.75 -4.44
C GLY A 157 -40.68 -11.12 -5.79
N GLU A 158 -39.42 -10.75 -6.07
CA GLU A 158 -38.68 -11.22 -7.24
C GLU A 158 -37.98 -12.57 -6.97
N ASP A 159 -37.79 -13.38 -8.01
CA ASP A 159 -37.01 -14.61 -7.89
C ASP A 159 -35.52 -14.32 -7.67
N SER A 160 -34.86 -15.19 -6.92
CA SER A 160 -33.41 -15.10 -6.73
C SER A 160 -32.66 -15.46 -8.02
N ILE A 161 -31.51 -14.81 -8.24
CA ILE A 161 -30.61 -15.21 -9.32
C ILE A 161 -30.05 -16.59 -9.02
N SER A 162 -30.16 -17.50 -9.99
CA SER A 162 -29.63 -18.86 -9.89
C SER A 162 -28.11 -18.88 -9.75
N ASP A 163 -27.57 -19.94 -9.14
CA ASP A 163 -26.12 -20.11 -8.99
C ASP A 163 -25.39 -20.17 -10.33
N VAL A 164 -26.04 -20.68 -11.37
CA VAL A 164 -25.48 -20.68 -12.74
C VAL A 164 -25.19 -19.25 -13.17
N VAL A 165 -26.17 -18.36 -13.07
CA VAL A 165 -26.02 -16.94 -13.46
C VAL A 165 -25.03 -16.22 -12.56
N ALA A 166 -25.03 -16.51 -11.25
CA ALA A 166 -24.09 -15.90 -10.32
C ALA A 166 -22.63 -16.28 -10.65
N VAL A 167 -22.38 -17.55 -10.97
CA VAL A 167 -21.05 -18.03 -11.39
C VAL A 167 -20.67 -17.52 -12.79
N GLU A 168 -21.63 -17.42 -13.71
CA GLU A 168 -21.42 -16.76 -15.01
C GLU A 168 -20.97 -15.32 -14.83
N ALA A 169 -21.67 -14.55 -14.00
CA ALA A 169 -21.36 -13.16 -13.69
C ALA A 169 -19.97 -13.02 -13.07
N LEU A 170 -19.61 -13.88 -12.10
CA LEU A 170 -18.31 -13.85 -11.44
C LEU A 170 -17.15 -14.20 -12.39
N THR A 171 -17.28 -15.30 -13.12
CA THR A 171 -16.19 -15.88 -13.92
C THR A 171 -16.12 -15.29 -15.34
N ARG A 172 -17.19 -14.63 -15.79
CA ARG A 172 -17.41 -14.12 -17.15
C ARG A 172 -17.40 -15.21 -18.24
N HIS A 173 -17.52 -16.47 -17.86
CA HIS A 173 -17.70 -17.57 -18.80
C HIS A 173 -19.18 -17.82 -19.03
N ARG A 174 -19.62 -17.81 -20.29
CA ARG A 174 -21.00 -18.22 -20.64
C ARG A 174 -21.13 -19.73 -20.53
N ASN A 175 -22.22 -20.20 -19.93
CA ASN A 175 -22.57 -21.60 -19.71
C ASN A 175 -21.43 -22.40 -19.04
N PRO A 176 -21.01 -22.04 -17.82
CA PRO A 176 -19.99 -22.77 -17.09
C PRO A 176 -20.45 -24.21 -16.86
N ARG A 177 -19.50 -25.15 -16.96
CA ARG A 177 -19.79 -26.57 -16.69
C ARG A 177 -20.25 -26.72 -15.24
N ALA A 178 -21.15 -27.68 -14.98
CA ALA A 178 -21.69 -27.96 -13.64
C ALA A 178 -20.60 -28.08 -12.55
N ARG A 179 -19.48 -28.75 -12.87
CA ARG A 179 -18.34 -28.85 -11.96
C ARG A 179 -17.72 -27.50 -11.58
N ILE A 180 -17.63 -26.55 -12.52
CA ILE A 180 -17.10 -25.21 -12.24
C ILE A 180 -18.03 -24.46 -11.29
N ILE A 181 -19.35 -24.62 -11.48
CA ILE A 181 -20.36 -24.05 -10.60
C ILE A 181 -20.19 -24.62 -9.19
N GLU A 182 -20.15 -25.95 -9.06
CA GLU A 182 -19.96 -26.63 -7.77
C GLU A 182 -18.66 -26.21 -7.08
N ASP A 183 -17.52 -26.23 -7.79
CA ASP A 183 -16.22 -25.85 -7.24
C ASP A 183 -16.20 -24.38 -6.79
N THR A 184 -16.87 -23.49 -7.54
CA THR A 184 -16.97 -22.05 -7.22
C THR A 184 -17.83 -21.80 -5.99
N LEU A 185 -18.97 -22.48 -5.88
CA LEU A 185 -19.83 -22.39 -4.69
C LEU A 185 -19.12 -22.98 -3.47
N LYS A 186 -18.46 -24.14 -3.63
CA LYS A 186 -17.78 -24.82 -2.54
C LYS A 186 -16.65 -24.00 -1.94
N LYS A 187 -15.81 -23.36 -2.77
CA LYS A 187 -14.72 -22.50 -2.25
C LYS A 187 -15.23 -21.22 -1.55
N ASN A 188 -16.43 -20.76 -1.91
CA ASN A 188 -17.08 -19.58 -1.34
C ASN A 188 -18.06 -19.90 -0.20
N ILE A 189 -18.05 -21.13 0.35
CA ILE A 189 -19.08 -21.57 1.30
C ILE A 189 -19.14 -20.70 2.57
N ASP A 190 -17.99 -20.24 3.06
CA ASP A 190 -17.87 -19.36 4.23
C ASP A 190 -18.51 -17.96 4.03
N HIS A 191 -18.92 -17.65 2.80
CA HIS A 191 -19.56 -16.39 2.41
C HIS A 191 -21.03 -16.56 1.97
N GLN A 192 -21.58 -17.76 2.09
CA GLN A 192 -22.98 -18.12 1.80
C GLN A 192 -23.70 -18.43 3.12
N VAL A 193 -24.18 -17.39 3.80
CA VAL A 193 -24.75 -17.52 5.16
C VAL A 193 -26.24 -17.84 5.11
N ASP A 194 -26.95 -17.23 4.15
CA ASP A 194 -28.39 -17.35 3.91
C ASP A 194 -28.64 -17.11 2.41
N GLU A 195 -29.78 -16.53 2.02
CA GLU A 195 -30.00 -16.10 0.62
C GLU A 195 -28.98 -15.03 0.17
N ASN A 196 -28.32 -14.34 1.12
CA ASN A 196 -27.21 -13.46 0.85
C ASN A 196 -25.92 -14.26 0.62
N SER A 197 -25.27 -13.97 -0.49
CA SER A 197 -24.00 -14.62 -0.84
C SER A 197 -23.04 -13.64 -1.46
N ILE A 198 -21.76 -13.81 -1.16
CA ILE A 198 -20.67 -13.11 -1.85
C ILE A 198 -19.77 -14.18 -2.45
N LEU A 199 -19.66 -14.16 -3.77
CA LEU A 199 -18.75 -15.01 -4.52
C LEU A 199 -17.50 -14.20 -4.89
N ILE A 200 -16.34 -14.79 -4.62
CA ILE A 200 -15.03 -14.22 -4.86
C ILE A 200 -14.25 -15.18 -5.76
N ASP A 201 -13.62 -14.63 -6.78
CA ASP A 201 -12.72 -15.32 -7.70
C ASP A 201 -11.61 -14.35 -8.10
N ARG A 202 -10.47 -14.85 -8.59
CA ARG A 202 -9.43 -13.99 -9.16
C ARG A 202 -9.94 -13.03 -10.25
N GLN A 203 -11.02 -13.37 -10.94
CA GLN A 203 -11.64 -12.51 -11.96
C GLN A 203 -12.41 -11.31 -11.37
N GLY A 204 -12.96 -11.39 -10.16
CA GLY A 204 -13.80 -10.33 -9.60
C GLY A 204 -14.62 -10.74 -8.38
N ILE A 205 -15.66 -9.95 -8.08
CA ILE A 205 -16.59 -10.19 -6.97
C ILE A 205 -18.03 -10.07 -7.47
N PHE A 206 -18.87 -11.03 -7.06
CA PHE A 206 -20.31 -10.98 -7.30
C PHE A 206 -21.07 -11.22 -6.00
N ALA A 207 -21.91 -10.28 -5.60
CA ALA A 207 -22.77 -10.41 -4.43
C ALA A 207 -24.25 -10.51 -4.81
N ARG A 208 -25.01 -11.30 -4.06
CA ARG A 208 -26.47 -11.37 -4.09
C ARG A 208 -26.99 -11.00 -2.72
N TYR A 209 -27.92 -10.06 -2.65
CA TYR A 209 -28.58 -9.66 -1.43
C TYR A 209 -30.10 -9.79 -1.54
N ALA A 210 -30.72 -10.34 -0.51
CA ALA A 210 -32.17 -10.41 -0.33
C ALA A 210 -32.58 -9.45 0.79
N TYR A 211 -33.40 -8.45 0.45
CA TYR A 211 -33.84 -7.40 1.39
C TYR A 211 -34.84 -7.89 2.47
N GLU A 212 -35.24 -9.16 2.43
CA GLU A 212 -36.24 -9.74 3.33
C GLU A 212 -35.85 -9.67 4.82
N PHE A 213 -34.57 -9.40 5.14
CA PHE A 213 -34.01 -9.43 6.50
C PHE A 213 -33.56 -8.07 7.07
N GLY A 214 -33.73 -6.95 6.34
CA GLY A 214 -33.43 -5.60 6.87
C GLY A 214 -31.96 -5.31 7.19
N ASP A 215 -31.01 -6.07 6.62
CA ASP A 215 -29.58 -6.02 6.98
C ASP A 215 -28.70 -5.24 5.99
N GLU A 216 -29.27 -4.25 5.29
CA GLU A 216 -28.64 -3.49 4.21
C GLU A 216 -27.27 -2.91 4.61
N ARG A 217 -27.19 -2.25 5.77
CA ARG A 217 -25.94 -1.65 6.26
C ARG A 217 -24.85 -2.69 6.54
N ASN A 218 -25.22 -3.89 6.97
CA ASN A 218 -24.25 -4.95 7.22
C ASN A 218 -23.75 -5.54 5.90
N ASN A 219 -24.66 -5.74 4.93
CA ASN A 219 -24.32 -6.16 3.58
C ASN A 219 -23.37 -5.16 2.90
N GLU A 220 -23.67 -3.85 2.97
CA GLU A 220 -22.81 -2.78 2.50
C GLU A 220 -21.42 -2.83 3.15
N ARG A 221 -21.36 -2.96 4.48
CA ARG A 221 -20.07 -3.04 5.22
C ARG A 221 -19.28 -4.30 4.85
N LYS A 222 -19.96 -5.43 4.69
CA LYS A 222 -19.33 -6.69 4.27
C LYS A 222 -18.78 -6.56 2.87
N MET A 223 -19.54 -5.95 1.95
CA MET A 223 -19.09 -5.68 0.59
C MET A 223 -17.90 -4.72 0.55
N GLU A 224 -17.92 -3.62 1.32
CA GLU A 224 -16.77 -2.71 1.43
C GLU A 224 -15.52 -3.43 1.94
N SER A 225 -15.66 -4.27 2.97
CA SER A 225 -14.56 -5.06 3.52
C SER A 225 -13.97 -6.01 2.47
N VAL A 226 -14.83 -6.78 1.78
CA VAL A 226 -14.41 -7.69 0.71
C VAL A 226 -13.71 -6.95 -0.42
N HIS A 227 -14.27 -5.83 -0.86
CA HIS A 227 -13.67 -4.98 -1.89
C HIS A 227 -12.27 -4.48 -1.47
N CYS A 228 -12.11 -3.94 -0.26
CA CYS A 228 -10.81 -3.46 0.21
C CYS A 228 -9.78 -4.59 0.31
N LEU A 229 -10.17 -5.78 0.78
CA LEU A 229 -9.29 -6.94 0.85
C LEU A 229 -8.90 -7.44 -0.55
N PHE A 230 -9.84 -7.41 -1.50
CA PHE A 230 -9.60 -7.78 -2.89
C PHE A 230 -8.62 -6.82 -3.56
N GLU A 231 -8.77 -5.52 -3.30
CA GLU A 231 -7.84 -4.48 -3.77
C GLU A 231 -6.41 -4.72 -3.25
N VAL A 232 -6.27 -5.05 -1.97
CA VAL A 232 -4.97 -5.42 -1.37
C VAL A 232 -4.41 -6.68 -2.04
N GLY A 233 -5.22 -7.72 -2.21
CA GLY A 233 -4.79 -8.98 -2.85
C GLY A 233 -4.31 -8.75 -4.28
N LEU A 234 -5.06 -7.94 -5.04
CA LEU A 234 -4.70 -7.52 -6.38
C LEU A 234 -3.38 -6.72 -6.40
N ALA A 235 -3.22 -5.76 -5.50
CA ALA A 235 -2.02 -4.96 -5.41
C ALA A 235 -0.79 -5.85 -5.12
N LEU A 236 -0.88 -6.76 -4.15
CA LEU A 236 0.20 -7.71 -3.87
C LEU A 236 0.49 -8.64 -5.05
N PHE A 237 -0.55 -9.14 -5.72
CA PHE A 237 -0.40 -9.94 -6.92
C PHE A 237 0.43 -9.19 -7.99
N GLU A 238 0.09 -7.93 -8.27
CA GLU A 238 0.84 -7.12 -9.24
C GLU A 238 2.25 -6.77 -8.74
N ILE A 239 2.44 -6.55 -7.44
CA ILE A 239 3.76 -6.27 -6.87
C ILE A 239 4.71 -7.46 -7.07
N PHE A 240 4.27 -8.67 -6.73
CA PHE A 240 5.09 -9.87 -6.85
C PHE A 240 5.23 -10.34 -8.29
N SER A 241 4.19 -10.23 -9.12
CA SER A 241 4.24 -10.70 -10.52
C SER A 241 5.11 -9.83 -11.42
N ASN A 242 5.42 -8.59 -11.01
CA ASN A 242 6.19 -7.63 -11.81
C ASN A 242 7.50 -7.19 -11.12
N ASP A 243 8.02 -8.01 -10.21
CA ASP A 243 9.28 -7.77 -9.47
C ASP A 243 9.34 -6.44 -8.69
N LYS A 244 8.17 -5.85 -8.37
CA LYS A 244 8.06 -4.59 -7.61
C LYS A 244 8.24 -4.79 -6.10
N TYR A 245 8.33 -6.03 -5.64
CA TYR A 245 8.62 -6.34 -4.25
C TYR A 245 9.99 -5.77 -3.78
N ARG A 246 10.89 -5.48 -4.72
CA ARG A 246 12.19 -4.81 -4.45
C ARG A 246 12.04 -3.36 -3.97
N ASP A 247 10.92 -2.73 -4.29
CA ASP A 247 10.61 -1.35 -3.88
C ASP A 247 9.99 -1.29 -2.46
N LEU A 248 9.74 -2.46 -1.84
CA LEU A 248 9.19 -2.56 -0.49
C LEU A 248 10.31 -2.49 0.56
N ASN A 249 10.08 -1.75 1.63
CA ASN A 249 10.96 -1.75 2.77
C ASN A 249 10.81 -3.04 3.61
N LYS A 250 11.79 -3.32 4.47
CA LYS A 250 11.80 -4.54 5.30
C LYS A 250 10.53 -4.67 6.16
N SER A 251 10.03 -3.58 6.73
CA SER A 251 8.81 -3.61 7.55
C SER A 251 7.57 -3.97 6.74
N GLU A 252 7.46 -3.48 5.49
CA GLU A 252 6.37 -3.84 4.57
C GLU A 252 6.46 -5.32 4.20
N LEU A 253 7.64 -5.82 3.84
CA LEU A 253 7.87 -7.23 3.50
C LEU A 253 7.56 -8.17 4.67
N ASP A 254 8.04 -7.84 5.87
CA ASP A 254 7.79 -8.62 7.09
C ASP A 254 6.29 -8.66 7.41
N PHE A 255 5.57 -7.54 7.23
CA PHE A 255 4.13 -7.50 7.41
C PHE A 255 3.38 -8.31 6.35
N ILE A 256 3.77 -8.21 5.07
CA ILE A 256 3.16 -9.01 3.99
C ILE A 256 3.36 -10.50 4.26
N LYS A 257 4.53 -10.90 4.76
CA LYS A 257 4.79 -12.27 5.18
C LYS A 257 3.80 -12.70 6.27
N ILE A 258 3.62 -11.89 7.31
CA ILE A 258 2.63 -12.17 8.36
C ILE A 258 1.23 -12.28 7.76
N LEU A 259 0.84 -11.34 6.90
CA LEU A 259 -0.47 -11.29 6.29
C LEU A 259 -0.76 -12.55 5.44
N ILE A 260 0.23 -13.08 4.72
CA ILE A 260 0.07 -14.27 3.86
C ILE A 260 0.12 -15.57 4.67
N PHE A 261 1.05 -15.70 5.61
CA PHE A 261 1.34 -16.98 6.29
C PHE A 261 0.67 -17.12 7.67
N SER A 262 0.26 -16.01 8.28
CA SER A 262 -0.38 -15.96 9.59
C SER A 262 -1.49 -14.90 9.62
N PRO A 263 -2.52 -15.01 8.76
CA PRO A 263 -3.58 -14.00 8.69
C PRO A 263 -4.42 -13.91 9.97
N ASP A 264 -4.44 -14.95 10.80
CA ASP A 264 -5.12 -15.00 12.10
C ASP A 264 -4.61 -13.93 13.08
N ILE A 265 -3.31 -13.61 13.03
CA ILE A 265 -2.73 -12.56 13.88
C ILE A 265 -2.98 -11.14 13.35
N VAL A 266 -3.44 -11.00 12.10
CA VAL A 266 -3.80 -9.70 11.51
C VAL A 266 -5.29 -9.41 11.70
N PHE A 267 -6.14 -10.41 11.46
CA PHE A 267 -7.60 -10.28 11.48
C PHE A 267 -8.22 -10.77 12.79
N ILE A 268 -7.62 -10.40 13.92
CA ILE A 268 -7.97 -10.90 15.27
C ILE A 268 -9.45 -10.66 15.64
N LYS A 269 -10.03 -9.56 15.13
CA LYS A 269 -11.38 -9.11 15.51
C LYS A 269 -12.45 -9.33 14.45
N SER A 270 -12.13 -10.02 13.35
CA SER A 270 -13.09 -10.24 12.25
C SER A 270 -12.88 -11.58 11.56
N VAL A 271 -13.73 -12.56 11.90
CA VAL A 271 -13.75 -13.88 11.25
C VAL A 271 -14.07 -13.76 9.77
N THR A 272 -15.00 -12.87 9.40
CA THR A 272 -15.35 -12.64 7.99
C THR A 272 -14.17 -12.11 7.20
N ALA A 273 -13.46 -11.08 7.70
CA ALA A 273 -12.28 -10.54 7.01
C ALA A 273 -11.16 -11.59 6.89
N TYR A 274 -10.93 -12.37 7.94
CA TYR A 274 -9.99 -13.49 7.94
C TYR A 274 -10.30 -14.52 6.84
N LYS A 275 -11.56 -14.99 6.76
CA LYS A 275 -12.00 -15.97 5.75
C LYS A 275 -11.90 -15.40 4.33
N THR A 276 -12.34 -14.16 4.14
CA THR A 276 -12.24 -13.44 2.87
C THR A 276 -10.78 -13.33 2.42
N TRP A 277 -9.89 -12.96 3.33
CA TRP A 277 -8.47 -12.82 3.02
C TRP A 277 -7.82 -14.16 2.63
N ILE A 278 -8.12 -15.25 3.34
CA ILE A 278 -7.60 -16.58 2.97
C ILE A 278 -7.99 -16.95 1.55
N LEU A 279 -9.27 -16.77 1.20
CA LEU A 279 -9.75 -17.07 -0.14
C LEU A 279 -9.05 -16.21 -1.20
N ILE A 280 -8.95 -14.89 -0.97
CA ILE A 280 -8.25 -13.97 -1.87
C ILE A 280 -6.77 -14.35 -2.03
N ALA A 281 -6.08 -14.67 -0.94
CA ALA A 281 -4.67 -15.04 -0.96
C ALA A 281 -4.43 -16.33 -1.78
N ASP A 282 -5.36 -17.28 -1.73
CA ASP A 282 -5.32 -18.51 -2.54
C ASP A 282 -5.63 -18.24 -4.03
N GLU A 283 -6.69 -17.48 -4.32
CA GLU A 283 -7.09 -17.09 -5.69
C GLU A 283 -5.96 -16.38 -6.44
N PHE A 284 -5.27 -15.46 -5.77
CA PHE A 284 -4.11 -14.76 -6.32
C PHE A 284 -2.79 -15.52 -6.18
N LYS A 285 -2.79 -16.70 -5.53
CA LYS A 285 -1.61 -17.55 -5.28
C LYS A 285 -0.47 -16.79 -4.57
N LEU A 286 -0.83 -15.90 -3.66
CA LEU A 286 0.11 -14.96 -3.03
C LEU A 286 1.23 -15.67 -2.28
N LYS A 287 0.93 -16.82 -1.63
CA LYS A 287 1.94 -17.63 -0.94
C LYS A 287 3.07 -18.05 -1.88
N ARG A 288 2.73 -18.67 -3.01
CA ARG A 288 3.70 -19.13 -4.01
C ARG A 288 4.49 -17.95 -4.59
N LEU A 289 3.83 -16.85 -4.89
CA LEU A 289 4.47 -15.65 -5.43
C LEU A 289 5.47 -15.05 -4.43
N PHE A 290 5.10 -14.98 -3.15
CA PHE A 290 5.97 -14.52 -2.09
C PHE A 290 7.19 -15.44 -1.91
N GLU A 291 6.99 -16.76 -1.86
CA GLU A 291 8.08 -17.74 -1.75
C GLU A 291 9.05 -17.61 -2.93
N THR A 292 8.54 -17.49 -4.15
CA THR A 292 9.37 -17.28 -5.35
C THR A 292 10.17 -15.98 -5.27
N ALA A 293 9.55 -14.88 -4.82
CA ALA A 293 10.23 -13.60 -4.67
C ALA A 293 11.34 -13.65 -3.60
N VAL A 294 11.10 -14.36 -2.50
CA VAL A 294 12.09 -14.57 -1.44
C VAL A 294 13.21 -15.49 -1.92
N GLU A 295 12.91 -16.59 -2.59
CA GLU A 295 13.92 -17.48 -3.18
C GLU A 295 14.81 -16.72 -4.17
N LEU A 296 14.24 -15.86 -5.01
CA LEU A 296 15.01 -14.99 -5.91
C LEU A 296 15.84 -13.94 -5.16
N SER A 297 15.38 -13.44 -4.01
CA SER A 297 16.16 -12.54 -3.16
C SER A 297 17.29 -13.24 -2.39
N VAL A 298 17.17 -14.54 -2.14
CA VAL A 298 18.20 -15.38 -1.49
C VAL A 298 19.16 -15.99 -2.53
N ALA A 299 18.64 -16.28 -3.74
CA ALA A 299 19.38 -16.67 -4.93
C ALA A 299 20.00 -15.49 -5.69
N GLU A 300 19.74 -14.26 -5.24
CA GLU A 300 20.70 -13.16 -5.28
C GLU A 300 21.60 -13.28 -4.03
N PRO A 301 22.59 -14.19 -4.00
CA PRO A 301 23.58 -14.10 -2.97
C PRO A 301 24.25 -12.74 -3.11
N ALA A 302 24.40 -12.06 -1.98
CA ALA A 302 25.49 -11.13 -1.75
C ALA A 302 26.78 -11.81 -2.21
N THR A 303 27.11 -11.54 -3.46
CA THR A 303 28.33 -11.89 -4.13
C THR A 303 28.93 -10.51 -4.43
N CYS A 304 30.00 -10.02 -3.82
CA CYS A 304 31.15 -10.67 -3.19
C CYS A 304 31.51 -12.03 -3.79
N VAL A 305 31.26 -12.20 -5.08
CA VAL A 305 32.02 -13.10 -5.93
C VAL A 305 33.04 -12.19 -6.56
N HIS A 306 34.29 -12.38 -6.15
CA HIS A 306 35.42 -12.10 -7.02
C HIS A 306 35.04 -12.51 -8.44
N PRO A 307 35.12 -11.62 -9.43
CA PRO A 307 34.71 -11.96 -10.79
C PRO A 307 35.40 -13.27 -11.19
N PRO A 308 34.73 -14.15 -11.96
CA PRO A 308 35.43 -15.27 -12.57
C PRO A 308 36.65 -14.69 -13.27
N MET A 309 37.85 -15.22 -13.01
CA MET A 309 39.12 -14.72 -13.55
C MET A 309 38.87 -14.31 -15.00
N LYS A 310 38.73 -12.99 -15.19
CA LYS A 310 38.57 -12.42 -16.51
C LYS A 310 39.87 -12.76 -17.21
N LYS A 311 39.77 -13.33 -18.40
CA LYS A 311 40.86 -13.40 -19.36
C LYS A 311 41.60 -12.06 -19.31
N GLU A 312 42.83 -12.10 -18.82
CA GLU A 312 43.59 -10.90 -18.48
C GLU A 312 43.55 -9.96 -19.66
N TRP A 313 43.15 -8.72 -19.39
CA TRP A 313 43.18 -7.68 -20.41
C TRP A 313 44.65 -7.51 -20.79
N SER A 314 44.94 -7.50 -22.09
CA SER A 314 46.29 -7.18 -22.56
C SER A 314 46.76 -5.89 -21.85
N PRO A 315 48.02 -5.79 -21.39
CA PRO A 315 48.54 -4.66 -20.62
C PRO A 315 48.16 -3.29 -21.20
N MET A 316 48.08 -3.20 -22.53
CA MET A 316 47.65 -2.03 -23.28
C MET A 316 46.23 -1.55 -22.96
N ARG A 317 45.26 -2.46 -22.81
CA ARG A 317 43.86 -2.12 -22.50
C ARG A 317 43.67 -1.69 -21.05
N ALA A 318 44.44 -2.26 -20.12
CA ALA A 318 44.45 -1.84 -18.72
C ALA A 318 44.98 -0.40 -18.59
N TRP A 319 46.07 -0.10 -19.31
CA TRP A 319 46.66 1.23 -19.31
C TRP A 319 45.72 2.30 -19.88
N THR A 320 45.04 2.00 -21.00
CA THR A 320 44.07 2.94 -21.61
C THR A 320 42.86 3.22 -20.71
N MET A 321 42.36 2.21 -19.99
CA MET A 321 41.22 2.41 -19.08
C MET A 321 41.58 3.21 -17.84
N SER A 322 42.79 3.06 -17.31
CA SER A 322 43.27 3.93 -16.23
C SER A 322 43.36 5.38 -16.68
N ILE A 323 43.82 5.65 -17.91
CA ILE A 323 43.85 7.03 -18.44
C ILE A 323 42.44 7.59 -18.61
N VAL A 324 41.53 6.83 -19.23
CA VAL A 324 40.14 7.27 -19.46
C VAL A 324 39.39 7.51 -18.14
N SER A 325 39.59 6.64 -17.14
CA SER A 325 39.07 6.80 -15.78
C SER A 325 39.55 8.09 -15.12
N THR A 326 40.87 8.35 -15.17
CA THR A 326 41.46 9.54 -14.57
C THR A 326 41.01 10.82 -15.27
N LEU A 327 40.83 10.77 -16.59
CA LEU A 327 40.27 11.88 -17.38
C LEU A 327 38.79 12.14 -17.05
N LEU A 328 37.97 11.10 -16.90
CA LEU A 328 36.57 11.23 -16.53
C LEU A 328 36.39 11.78 -15.11
N LEU A 329 37.23 11.35 -14.16
CA LEU A 329 37.25 11.91 -12.80
C LEU A 329 37.73 13.37 -12.79
N GLY A 330 38.74 13.71 -13.59
CA GLY A 330 39.19 15.09 -13.75
C GLY A 330 38.12 16.00 -14.36
N VAL A 331 37.38 15.51 -15.35
CA VAL A 331 36.27 16.25 -15.99
C VAL A 331 35.08 16.39 -15.05
N ALA A 332 34.71 15.33 -14.32
CA ALA A 332 33.59 15.39 -13.36
C ALA A 332 33.85 16.35 -12.19
N THR A 333 35.10 16.41 -11.71
CA THR A 333 35.50 17.33 -10.63
C THR A 333 35.66 18.78 -11.12
N TYR A 334 35.99 19.00 -12.39
CA TYR A 334 36.09 20.34 -12.97
C TYR A 334 34.74 20.97 -13.35
N PHE A 335 33.78 20.18 -13.83
CA PHE A 335 32.52 20.71 -14.39
C PHE A 335 31.32 20.75 -13.43
N SER A 336 31.38 20.13 -12.26
CA SER A 336 30.25 20.24 -11.32
C SER A 336 30.63 20.00 -9.85
N PRO A 337 31.24 20.99 -9.18
CA PRO A 337 31.45 20.97 -7.73
C PRO A 337 30.14 20.94 -6.91
N GLU A 338 29.04 21.43 -7.49
CA GLU A 338 27.75 21.63 -6.78
C GLU A 338 26.91 20.35 -6.69
N LEU A 339 26.78 19.56 -7.76
CA LEU A 339 25.99 18.31 -7.75
C LEU A 339 26.56 17.22 -6.82
N TYR A 340 27.87 17.23 -6.55
CA TYR A 340 28.48 16.26 -5.64
C TYR A 340 28.28 16.64 -4.16
N LYS A 341 28.09 17.93 -3.85
CA LYS A 341 27.79 18.40 -2.49
C LYS A 341 26.32 18.19 -2.11
N GLU A 342 25.40 18.31 -3.05
CA GLU A 342 23.95 18.24 -2.76
C GLU A 342 23.44 16.80 -2.55
N TYR A 343 24.12 15.78 -3.12
CA TYR A 343 23.69 14.38 -3.00
C TYR A 343 24.18 13.68 -1.72
N ILE A 344 25.22 14.20 -1.06
CA ILE A 344 25.81 13.58 0.14
C ILE A 344 25.25 14.19 1.45
N ASP A 345 24.54 15.32 1.40
CA ASP A 345 24.25 16.13 2.59
C ASP A 345 22.76 16.36 2.94
N SER A 346 21.83 15.54 2.44
CA SER A 346 20.39 15.88 2.57
C SER A 346 19.68 15.38 3.84
N LYS A 347 20.36 14.73 4.78
CA LYS A 347 19.80 14.40 6.11
C LYS A 347 20.85 14.56 7.19
N GLU A 348 20.66 15.55 8.06
CA GLU A 348 21.58 15.83 9.15
C GLU A 348 21.50 14.66 10.16
N ARG A 349 22.64 13.99 10.39
CA ARG A 349 22.68 12.86 11.30
C ARG A 349 22.65 13.38 12.74
N VAL A 350 21.57 13.08 13.46
CA VAL A 350 21.38 13.52 14.84
C VAL A 350 22.27 12.67 15.75
N GLU A 351 23.16 13.30 16.50
CA GLU A 351 24.02 12.61 17.47
C GLU A 351 23.34 12.56 18.84
N ILE A 352 23.29 11.36 19.41
CA ILE A 352 22.80 11.14 20.77
C ILE A 352 23.91 11.48 21.77
N LEU A 353 23.61 12.34 22.73
CA LEU A 353 24.55 12.80 23.75
C LEU A 353 24.47 11.95 25.03
N SER A 354 23.25 11.63 25.49
CA SER A 354 23.03 10.85 26.69
C SER A 354 21.66 10.14 26.67
N PRO A 355 21.56 8.89 27.16
CA PRO A 355 22.66 8.01 27.54
C PRO A 355 23.47 7.55 26.33
N LYS A 356 24.79 7.35 26.53
CA LYS A 356 25.66 6.78 25.51
C LYS A 356 25.24 5.34 25.19
N ASP A 357 25.54 4.92 23.97
CA ASP A 357 25.21 3.56 23.53
C ASP A 357 25.91 2.51 24.44
N GLY A 358 25.12 1.55 24.93
CA GLY A 358 25.55 0.52 25.88
C GLY A 358 25.64 0.98 27.34
N ALA A 359 25.17 2.18 27.71
CA ALA A 359 25.27 2.66 29.08
C ALA A 359 24.46 1.79 30.07
N SER A 360 25.03 1.55 31.25
CA SER A 360 24.32 0.99 32.39
C SER A 360 24.10 2.09 33.42
N LEU A 361 22.85 2.36 33.74
CA LEU A 361 22.47 3.43 34.65
C LEU A 361 21.85 2.85 35.92
N SER A 362 22.31 3.36 37.05
CA SER A 362 21.63 3.24 38.32
C SER A 362 20.72 4.47 38.44
N ALA A 363 19.41 4.30 38.32
CA ALA A 363 18.44 5.41 38.33
C ALA A 363 17.72 5.49 39.70
N PRO A 364 18.31 6.15 40.72
CA PRO A 364 17.73 6.22 42.06
C PRO A 364 16.42 7.02 42.12
N SER A 365 16.18 7.92 41.16
CA SER A 365 14.96 8.72 41.06
C SER A 365 13.91 8.14 40.11
N GLY A 366 14.18 7.02 39.43
CA GLY A 366 13.29 6.49 38.39
C GLY A 366 13.22 7.36 37.13
N GLU A 367 14.18 8.28 36.92
CA GLU A 367 14.21 9.17 35.76
C GLU A 367 15.53 9.04 35.00
N VAL A 368 15.46 9.09 33.67
CA VAL A 368 16.61 9.10 32.76
C VAL A 368 16.49 10.27 31.80
N ILE A 369 17.53 11.09 31.72
CA ILE A 369 17.57 12.21 30.78
C ILE A 369 18.10 11.71 29.43
N LEU A 370 17.24 11.78 28.41
CA LEU A 370 17.55 11.53 27.01
C LEU A 370 17.90 12.86 26.35
N SER A 371 19.08 12.99 25.74
CA SER A 371 19.52 14.24 25.08
C SER A 371 20.30 13.98 23.80
N TRP A 372 20.17 14.92 22.85
CA TRP A 372 20.77 14.86 21.52
C TRP A 372 21.25 16.22 21.05
N THR A 373 22.02 16.24 19.97
CA THR A 373 22.49 17.48 19.33
C THR A 373 21.32 18.27 18.78
N GLU A 374 21.31 19.57 19.06
CA GLU A 374 20.32 20.50 18.51
C GLU A 374 20.50 20.63 16.99
N VAL A 375 19.38 20.61 16.25
CA VAL A 375 19.36 20.73 14.79
C VAL A 375 18.70 22.04 14.38
N LYS A 376 19.33 22.77 13.46
CA LYS A 376 18.79 24.05 12.96
C LYS A 376 17.50 23.79 12.19
N LYS A 377 16.46 24.58 12.48
CA LYS A 377 15.09 24.46 11.91
C LYS A 377 14.23 23.32 12.51
N GLN A 378 14.63 22.75 13.65
CA GLN A 378 13.77 21.85 14.41
C GLN A 378 12.47 22.55 14.81
N ALA A 379 11.33 21.97 14.46
CA ALA A 379 10.03 22.34 15.02
C ALA A 379 9.63 21.37 16.13
N GLU A 380 9.78 20.06 15.88
CA GLU A 380 9.49 19.00 16.84
C GLU A 380 10.52 17.86 16.77
N SER A 381 10.73 17.21 17.89
CA SER A 381 11.52 15.99 18.04
C SER A 381 10.62 14.85 18.51
N ILE A 382 10.65 13.74 17.78
CA ILE A 382 9.96 12.50 18.13
C ILE A 382 10.97 11.53 18.72
N VAL A 383 10.82 11.24 20.01
CA VAL A 383 11.63 10.27 20.74
C VAL A 383 10.89 8.94 20.81
N MET A 384 11.52 7.87 20.34
CA MET A 384 11.00 6.50 20.46
C MET A 384 11.81 5.72 21.49
N VAL A 385 11.14 5.09 22.46
CA VAL A 385 11.75 4.28 23.51
C VAL A 385 11.08 2.92 23.58
N GLU A 386 11.88 1.85 23.53
CA GLU A 386 11.41 0.47 23.61
C GLU A 386 12.18 -0.28 24.70
N LYS A 387 11.49 -1.23 25.33
CA LYS A 387 12.04 -2.12 26.35
C LYS A 387 12.15 -3.54 25.80
N LEU A 388 13.25 -4.23 26.13
CA LEU A 388 13.39 -5.64 25.86
C LEU A 388 12.52 -6.45 26.81
N SER A 389 11.56 -7.17 26.24
CA SER A 389 10.70 -8.13 26.94
C SER A 389 11.45 -9.43 27.23
N GLY A 390 10.94 -10.20 28.20
CA GLY A 390 11.50 -11.50 28.58
C GLY A 390 11.53 -12.56 27.46
N ASP A 391 10.71 -12.38 26.41
CA ASP A 391 10.70 -13.20 25.19
C ASP A 391 11.71 -12.73 24.13
N GLY A 392 12.57 -11.77 24.45
CA GLY A 392 13.60 -11.23 23.56
C GLY A 392 13.09 -10.25 22.50
N LYS A 393 11.83 -9.82 22.57
CA LYS A 393 11.27 -8.81 21.67
C LYS A 393 11.38 -7.41 22.25
N TRP A 394 11.57 -6.42 21.39
CA TRP A 394 11.49 -5.02 21.76
C TRP A 394 10.05 -4.55 21.69
N LEU A 395 9.50 -4.12 22.83
CA LEU A 395 8.15 -3.61 22.96
C LEU A 395 8.19 -2.13 23.33
N PRO A 396 7.22 -1.30 22.91
CA PRO A 396 7.18 0.09 23.31
C PRO A 396 7.15 0.24 24.83
N ALA A 397 7.91 1.19 25.36
CA ALA A 397 7.88 1.49 26.79
C ALA A 397 6.47 1.92 27.22
N ALA A 398 6.00 1.48 28.39
CA ALA A 398 4.59 1.48 28.78
C ALA A 398 3.90 2.86 28.79
N HIS A 399 4.64 3.97 28.94
CA HIS A 399 4.09 5.32 28.82
C HIS A 399 3.98 5.76 27.35
N ALA A 400 2.82 6.29 26.96
CA ALA A 400 2.56 6.86 25.63
C ALA A 400 2.89 5.92 24.44
N ALA A 401 2.81 4.59 24.65
CA ALA A 401 3.21 3.58 23.67
C ALA A 401 4.63 3.80 23.13
N GLY A 402 5.57 4.23 23.99
CA GLY A 402 6.97 4.42 23.68
C GLY A 402 7.27 5.56 22.70
N ARG A 403 6.31 6.45 22.41
CA ARG A 403 6.49 7.60 21.51
C ARG A 403 6.24 8.90 22.25
N TYR A 404 7.22 9.79 22.23
CA TYR A 404 7.18 11.08 22.89
C TYR A 404 7.48 12.20 21.89
N VAL A 405 6.82 13.34 22.04
CA VAL A 405 7.02 14.52 21.19
C VAL A 405 7.46 15.66 22.10
N THR A 406 8.54 16.33 21.73
CA THR A 406 9.07 17.50 22.46
C THR A 406 9.63 18.51 21.48
N GLN A 407 9.60 19.79 21.85
CA GLN A 407 10.25 20.86 21.07
C GLN A 407 11.72 21.04 21.49
N ASP A 408 12.11 20.52 22.65
CA ASP A 408 13.47 20.59 23.18
C ASP A 408 14.38 19.52 22.56
N ASN A 409 15.70 19.67 22.72
CA ASN A 409 16.71 18.66 22.35
C ASN A 409 17.03 17.68 23.50
N LYS A 410 16.16 17.65 24.51
CA LYS A 410 16.25 16.77 25.67
C LYS A 410 14.86 16.40 26.18
N MET A 411 14.76 15.26 26.84
CA MET A 411 13.53 14.75 27.43
C MET A 411 13.85 13.97 28.71
N VAL A 412 12.99 14.09 29.73
CA VAL A 412 13.02 13.22 30.92
C VAL A 412 12.15 12.00 30.66
N PHE A 413 12.74 10.81 30.72
CA PHE A 413 12.06 9.53 30.58
C PHE A 413 11.91 8.87 31.95
N GLU A 414 10.66 8.70 32.38
CA GLU A 414 10.34 7.98 33.61
C GLU A 414 10.48 6.45 33.40
N VAL A 415 11.35 5.85 34.18
CA VAL A 415 11.63 4.42 34.20
C VAL A 415 10.80 3.77 35.30
N VAL A 416 9.77 3.03 34.90
CA VAL A 416 8.91 2.28 35.82
C VAL A 416 9.50 0.90 36.16
N GLU A 417 10.35 0.35 35.29
CA GLU A 417 10.84 -1.02 35.43
C GLU A 417 12.31 -1.17 35.03
N LEU A 418 13.04 -2.02 35.74
CA LEU A 418 14.42 -2.40 35.38
C LEU A 418 14.46 -3.20 34.06
N GLY A 419 15.59 -3.15 33.37
CA GLY A 419 15.80 -3.93 32.14
C GLY A 419 16.64 -3.22 31.08
N ALA A 420 16.69 -3.82 29.89
CA ALA A 420 17.35 -3.24 28.74
C ALA A 420 16.36 -2.41 27.90
N PHE A 421 16.81 -1.25 27.47
CA PHE A 421 16.06 -0.29 26.68
C PHE A 421 16.84 0.05 25.41
N ARG A 422 16.11 0.45 24.38
CA ARG A 422 16.66 1.10 23.20
C ARG A 422 15.86 2.34 22.86
N TRP A 423 16.51 3.34 22.30
CA TRP A 423 15.86 4.58 21.92
C TRP A 423 16.49 5.21 20.68
N ARG A 424 15.72 6.07 20.02
CA ARG A 424 16.17 6.91 18.91
C ARG A 424 15.35 8.19 18.82
N VAL A 425 15.87 9.18 18.09
CA VAL A 425 15.21 10.46 17.85
C VAL A 425 15.06 10.70 16.35
N SER A 426 13.90 11.23 15.98
CA SER A 426 13.61 11.78 14.64
C SER A 426 13.25 13.25 14.80
N ILE A 427 13.79 14.12 13.96
CA ILE A 427 13.55 15.57 13.99
C ILE A 427 12.73 15.96 12.78
N GLU A 428 11.66 16.71 13.02
CA GLU A 428 10.74 17.23 12.00
C GLU A 428 10.84 18.76 11.91
N ASP A 429 10.75 19.29 10.69
CA ASP A 429 10.60 20.72 10.43
C ASP A 429 9.15 21.20 10.63
N SER A 430 8.90 22.50 10.50
CA SER A 430 7.56 23.08 10.66
C SER A 430 6.54 22.69 9.58
N ARG A 431 6.94 21.83 8.63
CA ARG A 431 6.09 21.27 7.56
C ARG A 431 5.97 19.75 7.69
N ASP A 432 6.19 19.21 8.89
CA ASP A 432 6.13 17.78 9.22
C ASP A 432 7.06 16.91 8.35
N SER A 433 8.17 17.48 7.86
CA SER A 433 9.17 16.75 7.08
C SER A 433 10.33 16.32 7.96
N GLU A 434 10.71 15.02 7.91
CA GLU A 434 11.87 14.49 8.63
C GLU A 434 13.17 15.10 8.08
N ILE A 435 13.83 15.94 8.88
CA ILE A 435 15.08 16.62 8.54
C ILE A 435 16.33 15.99 9.15
N GLY A 436 16.15 15.12 10.15
CA GLY A 436 17.25 14.39 10.77
C GLY A 436 16.79 13.18 11.56
N ASN A 437 17.66 12.17 11.67
CA ASN A 437 17.41 11.00 12.50
C ASN A 437 18.68 10.49 13.18
N SER A 438 18.51 9.80 14.30
CA SER A 438 19.57 9.09 15.01
C SER A 438 19.52 7.58 14.71
N LYS A 439 20.64 6.90 14.96
CA LYS A 439 20.64 5.43 15.09
C LYS A 439 19.97 5.04 16.41
N TRP A 440 19.59 3.77 16.53
CA TRP A 440 19.18 3.19 17.81
C TRP A 440 20.37 3.16 18.76
N HIS A 441 20.17 3.66 19.98
CA HIS A 441 21.10 3.55 21.11
C HIS A 441 20.49 2.67 22.18
N PHE A 442 21.31 1.86 22.82
CA PHE A 442 20.92 0.93 23.86
C PHE A 442 21.38 1.44 25.23
N PHE A 443 20.57 1.21 26.26
CA PHE A 443 20.98 1.42 27.65
C PHE A 443 20.28 0.40 28.54
N SER A 444 20.79 0.20 29.75
CA SER A 444 20.17 -0.69 30.73
C SER A 444 20.00 0.01 32.06
N ILE A 445 18.89 -0.28 32.73
CA ILE A 445 18.61 0.18 34.10
C ILE A 445 18.78 -1.00 35.04
N ILE A 446 19.70 -0.84 35.98
CA ILE A 446 20.06 -1.87 36.96
C ILE A 446 19.73 -1.41 38.38
N SER A 447 19.45 -2.37 39.27
CA SER A 447 19.29 -2.09 40.70
C SER A 447 20.62 -1.64 41.31
N LYS A 448 20.54 -0.66 42.23
CA LYS A 448 21.67 -0.09 42.97
C LYS A 448 22.48 -1.15 43.75
N ASP A 449 21.86 -2.27 44.11
CA ASP A 449 22.51 -3.36 44.85
C ASP A 449 23.47 -4.23 44.00
N ARG A 450 23.52 -4.01 42.68
CA ARG A 450 24.42 -4.76 41.77
C ARG A 450 25.69 -4.02 41.35
N GLU A 451 25.88 -2.76 41.72
CA GLU A 451 27.10 -2.00 41.39
C GLU A 451 28.32 -2.39 42.24
N VAL A 452 28.16 -3.20 43.30
CA VAL A 452 29.26 -3.61 44.21
C VAL A 452 29.91 -4.94 43.81
N SER A 453 29.60 -5.49 42.64
CA SER A 453 30.20 -6.75 42.18
C SER A 453 30.62 -6.67 40.71
N LYS A 454 31.59 -5.79 40.44
CA LYS A 454 32.49 -5.90 39.29
C LYS A 454 33.89 -5.51 39.69
#